data_AF-A0A2E7SKK4-F1
#
_entry.id   AF-A0A2E7SKK4-F1
#
_cell.length_a   1.000
_cell.length_b   1.000
_cell.length_c   1.000
_cell.angle_alpha   90.00
_cell.angle_beta   90.00
_cell.angle_gamma   90.00
#
_symmetry.space_group_name_H-M   'P 1'
#
loop_
_entity.id
_entity.type
_entity.pdbx_description
1 polymer ?
#
loop_
_entity_poly.entity_id
_entity_poly.type
_entity_poly.pdbx_seq_one_letter_code
_entity_poly.pdbx_strand_id
1 'polypeptide(L)'
;MTLERVTFEDALQLLSLPRTVGLDPSDGQEITVQNGPYGPYLKKGSDTRNIATEEELLTISLEQCLDLLAQPKKFGRRAAKPPLKELGIDPVSEKPILLKDGQWGPYVTDGSTNASLQLGDSVEEITDERAVELLAERRAKV
;
A
#
# COMPACT_ATOMS: atom_id res chain seq x y z
N MET A 1 16.01 6.75 10.70
CA MET A 1 16.97 6.55 11.81
C MET A 1 17.52 5.11 11.80
N THR A 2 18.77 4.81 12.20
CA THR A 2 19.28 3.41 12.28
C THR A 2 19.60 3.01 13.71
N LEU A 3 19.41 1.73 14.07
CA LEU A 3 19.56 1.23 15.45
C LEU A 3 20.93 1.56 16.07
N GLU A 4 21.98 1.46 15.28
CA GLU A 4 23.37 1.74 15.69
C GLU A 4 23.66 3.23 15.95
N ARG A 5 22.78 4.13 15.51
CA ARG A 5 22.95 5.59 15.57
C ARG A 5 21.92 6.29 16.45
N VAL A 6 21.03 5.54 17.11
CA VAL A 6 20.05 6.13 18.02
C VAL A 6 20.75 6.70 19.25
N THR A 7 20.55 7.99 19.53
CA THR A 7 21.05 8.63 20.76
C THR A 7 20.06 8.50 21.91
N PHE A 8 20.51 8.81 23.12
CA PHE A 8 19.63 8.84 24.29
C PHE A 8 18.55 9.94 24.17
N GLU A 9 18.91 11.12 23.66
CA GLU A 9 17.93 12.18 23.41
C GLU A 9 16.84 11.74 22.43
N ASP A 10 17.25 11.07 21.35
CA ASP A 10 16.30 10.58 20.35
C ASP A 10 15.38 9.50 20.95
N ALA A 11 15.91 8.59 21.76
CA ALA A 11 15.12 7.55 22.42
C ALA A 11 14.05 8.15 23.34
N LEU A 12 14.38 9.20 24.10
CA LEU A 12 13.42 9.92 24.93
C LEU A 12 12.33 10.60 24.08
N GLN A 13 12.69 11.19 22.95
CA GLN A 13 11.72 11.78 22.04
C GLN A 13 10.78 10.73 21.45
N LEU A 14 11.31 9.57 21.03
CA LEU A 14 10.49 8.48 20.50
C LEU A 14 9.52 7.91 21.54
N LEU A 15 9.91 7.85 22.82
CA LEU A 15 9.03 7.44 23.91
C LEU A 15 7.87 8.42 24.17
N SER A 16 7.94 9.65 23.65
CA SER A 16 6.84 10.62 23.74
C SER A 16 5.74 10.39 22.69
N LEU A 17 5.94 9.45 21.76
CA LEU A 17 4.93 9.07 20.78
C LEU A 17 3.96 8.02 21.37
N PRO A 18 2.64 8.10 21.10
CA PRO A 18 1.95 9.10 20.26
C PRO A 18 1.95 10.49 20.90
N ARG A 19 2.29 11.52 20.10
CA ARG A 19 2.36 12.91 20.56
C ARG A 19 1.06 13.64 20.21
N THR A 20 0.45 14.30 21.18
CA THR A 20 -0.65 15.24 20.93
C THR A 20 -0.10 16.54 20.36
N VAL A 21 -0.58 16.94 19.18
CA VAL A 21 -0.20 18.19 18.52
C VAL A 21 -1.08 19.35 18.99
N GLY A 22 -2.36 19.08 19.22
CA GLY A 22 -3.32 20.07 19.72
C GLY A 22 -4.77 19.62 19.53
N LEU A 23 -5.70 20.54 19.82
CA LEU A 23 -7.12 20.37 19.55
C LEU A 23 -7.48 21.11 18.26
N ASP A 24 -8.31 20.50 17.43
CA ASP A 24 -8.85 21.17 16.25
C ASP A 24 -9.79 22.32 16.66
N PRO A 25 -9.56 23.56 16.20
CA PRO A 25 -10.41 24.69 16.56
C PRO A 25 -11.87 24.57 16.10
N SER A 26 -12.16 23.75 15.10
CA SER A 26 -13.49 23.62 14.49
C SER A 26 -14.45 22.73 15.30
N ASP A 27 -13.93 21.69 15.95
CA ASP A 27 -14.75 20.69 16.65
C ASP A 27 -14.16 20.23 18.00
N GLY A 28 -13.01 20.77 18.41
CA GLY A 28 -12.35 20.48 19.66
C GLY A 28 -11.74 19.07 19.74
N GLN A 29 -11.70 18.32 18.63
CA GLN A 29 -11.13 16.97 18.64
C GLN A 29 -9.61 17.00 18.72
N GLU A 30 -9.05 16.04 19.46
CA GLU A 30 -7.61 15.88 19.60
C GLU A 30 -6.97 15.37 18.32
N ILE A 31 -5.84 15.99 17.95
CA ILE A 31 -4.99 15.57 16.85
C ILE A 31 -3.69 15.00 17.43
N THR A 32 -3.45 13.73 17.16
CA THR A 32 -2.25 13.00 17.58
C THR A 32 -1.42 12.56 16.38
N VAL A 33 -0.10 12.45 16.55
CA VAL A 33 0.82 11.93 15.54
C VAL A 33 1.60 10.74 16.08
N GLN A 34 1.80 9.74 15.23
CA GLN A 34 2.43 8.47 15.61
C GLN A 34 2.97 7.71 14.40
N ASN A 35 3.88 6.76 14.64
CA ASN A 35 4.37 5.85 13.60
C ASN A 35 3.57 4.54 13.62
N GLY A 36 3.18 4.04 12.44
CA GLY A 36 2.43 2.80 12.28
C GLY A 36 3.06 1.85 11.27
N PRO A 37 2.42 0.69 10.99
CA PRO A 37 2.96 -0.31 10.06
C PRO A 37 3.21 0.19 8.64
N TYR A 38 2.52 1.26 8.23
CA TYR A 38 2.62 1.88 6.90
C TYR A 38 3.35 3.23 6.92
N GLY A 39 4.06 3.53 8.02
CA GLY A 39 4.80 4.77 8.21
C GLY A 39 4.08 5.79 9.10
N PRO A 40 4.62 7.03 9.17
CA PRO A 40 4.16 8.08 10.06
C PRO A 40 2.81 8.64 9.61
N TYR A 41 1.93 8.89 10.57
CA TYR A 41 0.59 9.39 10.29
C TYR A 41 0.03 10.23 11.44
N LEU A 42 -0.91 11.12 11.10
CA LEU A 42 -1.74 11.84 12.06
C LEU A 42 -3.10 11.18 12.18
N LYS A 43 -3.74 11.34 13.35
CA LYS A 43 -5.07 10.85 13.66
C LYS A 43 -5.90 11.93 14.36
N LYS A 44 -7.14 12.09 13.91
CA LYS A 44 -8.19 12.92 14.52
C LYS A 44 -9.46 12.09 14.60
N GLY A 45 -9.77 11.54 15.78
CA GLY A 45 -10.88 10.58 15.93
C GLY A 45 -10.69 9.33 15.06
N SER A 46 -11.55 9.17 14.03
CA SER A 46 -11.43 8.10 13.02
C SER A 46 -10.74 8.54 11.72
N ASP A 47 -10.44 9.84 11.58
CA ASP A 47 -9.76 10.36 10.41
C ASP A 47 -8.24 10.27 10.54
N THR A 48 -7.56 9.89 9.45
CA THR A 48 -6.11 9.70 9.41
C THR A 48 -5.51 10.25 8.13
N ARG A 49 -4.31 10.82 8.20
CA ARG A 49 -3.52 11.24 7.04
C ARG A 49 -2.07 10.80 7.20
N ASN A 50 -1.45 10.41 6.10
CA ASN A 50 -0.03 10.09 6.09
C ASN A 50 0.78 11.37 6.24
N ILE A 51 1.86 11.27 7.01
CA ILE A 51 2.92 12.26 7.11
C ILE A 51 4.05 11.81 6.19
N ALA A 52 4.79 12.74 5.60
CA ALA A 52 5.76 12.39 4.56
C ALA A 52 7.02 11.72 5.14
N THR A 53 7.46 12.18 6.32
CA THR A 53 8.74 11.76 6.93
C THR A 53 8.58 11.44 8.42
N GLU A 54 9.52 10.67 8.98
CA GLU A 54 9.48 10.30 10.41
C GLU A 54 9.85 11.49 11.30
N GLU A 55 10.73 12.37 10.82
CA GLU A 55 11.18 13.58 11.51
C GLU A 55 10.03 14.57 11.77
N GLU A 56 9.03 14.58 10.88
CA GLU A 56 7.82 15.39 11.03
C GLU A 56 6.98 14.96 12.24
N LEU A 57 7.05 13.71 12.74
CA LEU A 57 6.30 13.30 13.93
C LEU A 57 6.62 14.18 15.16
N LEU A 58 7.85 14.67 15.24
CA LEU A 58 8.34 15.47 16.36
C LEU A 58 8.13 16.98 16.13
N THR A 59 8.09 17.42 14.88
CA THR A 59 8.16 18.84 14.51
C THR A 59 6.89 19.39 13.89
N ILE A 60 5.98 18.55 13.38
CA ILE A 60 4.78 18.98 12.68
C ILE A 60 3.88 19.85 13.56
N SER A 61 3.40 20.96 13.00
CA SER A 61 2.53 21.90 13.69
C SER A 61 1.06 21.50 13.57
N LEU A 62 0.22 22.10 14.42
CA LEU A 62 -1.23 21.93 14.35
C LEU A 62 -1.78 22.40 12.99
N GLU A 63 -1.31 23.55 12.50
CA GLU A 63 -1.71 24.12 11.20
C GLU A 63 -1.42 23.15 10.06
N GLN A 64 -0.21 22.56 10.02
CA GLN A 64 0.16 21.58 9.01
C GLN A 64 -0.72 20.32 9.07
N CYS A 65 -1.08 19.89 10.29
CA CYS A 65 -1.99 18.76 10.47
C CYS A 65 -3.39 19.07 9.93
N LEU A 66 -3.90 20.28 10.16
CA LEU A 66 -5.20 20.73 9.65
C LEU A 66 -5.19 20.82 8.11
N ASP A 67 -4.10 21.33 7.52
CA ASP A 67 -3.92 21.37 6.07
C ASP A 67 -3.94 19.96 5.45
N LEU A 68 -3.30 18.99 6.08
CA LEU A 68 -3.33 17.58 5.65
C LEU A 68 -4.73 16.98 5.78
N LEU A 69 -5.45 17.27 6.86
CA LEU A 69 -6.82 16.80 7.09
C LEU A 69 -7.80 17.37 6.05
N ALA A 70 -7.61 18.62 5.64
CA ALA A 70 -8.40 19.28 4.60
C ALA A 70 -8.22 18.65 3.21
N GLN A 71 -7.08 18.00 2.95
CA GLN A 71 -6.87 17.29 1.69
C GLN A 71 -7.74 16.04 1.60
N PRO A 72 -8.29 15.73 0.41
CA PRO A 72 -9.08 14.52 0.21
C PRO A 72 -8.23 13.28 0.49
N LYS A 73 -8.85 12.26 1.10
CA LYS A 73 -8.18 10.98 1.35
C LYS A 73 -7.65 10.40 0.04
N LYS A 74 -6.33 10.38 -0.09
CA LYS A 74 -5.64 9.55 -1.07
C LYS A 74 -5.70 8.13 -0.56
N PHE A 75 -6.80 7.42 -0.84
CA PHE A 75 -6.85 5.98 -0.60
C PHE A 75 -5.66 5.35 -1.32
N GLY A 76 -4.80 4.70 -0.54
CA GLY A 76 -3.56 4.06 -1.00
C GLY A 76 -3.79 2.84 -1.90
N ARG A 77 -4.67 2.94 -2.90
CA ARG A 77 -4.47 2.16 -4.11
C ARG A 77 -3.27 2.80 -4.79
N ARG A 78 -2.08 2.25 -4.53
CA ARG A 78 -0.98 2.31 -5.49
C ARG A 78 -1.61 2.21 -6.87
N ALA A 79 -1.37 3.19 -7.73
CA ALA A 79 -1.82 3.11 -9.12
C ALA A 79 -1.44 1.72 -9.61
N ALA A 80 -2.43 0.96 -10.11
CA ALA A 80 -2.16 -0.40 -10.56
C ALA A 80 -1.02 -0.32 -11.57
N LYS A 81 0.09 -1.02 -11.28
CA LYS A 81 1.17 -1.10 -12.26
C LYS A 81 0.56 -1.58 -13.58
N PRO A 82 0.93 -1.00 -14.73
CA PRO A 82 0.47 -1.51 -16.00
C PRO A 82 0.82 -3.00 -16.12
N PRO A 83 0.00 -3.79 -16.83
CA PRO A 83 0.30 -5.20 -17.05
C PRO A 83 1.65 -5.34 -17.76
N LEU A 84 2.38 -6.41 -17.41
CA LEU A 84 3.65 -6.78 -18.05
C LEU A 84 3.40 -7.24 -19.50
N LYS A 85 2.27 -7.92 -19.74
CA LYS A 85 1.88 -8.47 -21.05
C LYS A 85 0.37 -8.70 -21.09
N GLU A 86 -0.24 -8.58 -22.26
CA GLU A 86 -1.62 -9.01 -22.52
C GLU A 86 -1.57 -10.32 -23.30
N LEU A 87 -2.35 -11.32 -22.86
CA LEU A 87 -2.27 -12.71 -23.30
C LEU A 87 -3.66 -13.18 -23.77
N GLY A 88 -4.09 -12.75 -24.96
CA GLY A 88 -5.35 -13.19 -25.56
C GLY A 88 -6.59 -13.05 -24.65
N ILE A 89 -7.60 -13.88 -24.91
CA ILE A 89 -8.87 -13.94 -24.18
C ILE A 89 -9.00 -15.33 -23.56
N ASP A 90 -9.36 -15.39 -22.28
CA ASP A 90 -9.61 -16.67 -21.61
C ASP A 90 -10.95 -17.28 -22.09
N PRO A 91 -10.97 -18.56 -22.50
CA PRO A 91 -12.15 -19.19 -23.09
C PRO A 91 -13.28 -19.45 -22.07
N VAL A 92 -13.04 -19.34 -20.77
CA VAL A 92 -14.03 -19.63 -19.73
C VAL A 92 -14.70 -18.36 -19.22
N SER A 93 -13.90 -17.34 -18.94
CA SER A 93 -14.35 -16.05 -18.43
C SER A 93 -14.67 -15.05 -19.54
N GLU A 94 -14.27 -15.32 -20.79
CA GLU A 94 -14.37 -14.42 -21.95
C GLU A 94 -13.69 -13.06 -21.72
N LYS A 95 -12.76 -12.98 -20.77
CA LYS A 95 -12.05 -11.76 -20.38
C LYS A 95 -10.61 -11.78 -20.88
N PRO A 96 -10.00 -10.59 -21.11
CA PRO A 96 -8.59 -10.51 -21.48
C PRO A 96 -7.71 -11.04 -20.35
N ILE A 97 -6.72 -11.87 -20.69
CA ILE A 97 -5.74 -12.33 -19.71
C ILE A 97 -4.60 -11.33 -19.66
N LEU A 98 -4.23 -10.94 -18.44
CA LEU A 98 -3.15 -10.00 -18.18
C LEU A 98 -2.08 -10.67 -17.33
N LEU A 99 -0.83 -10.55 -17.75
CA LEU A 99 0.33 -10.86 -16.92
C LEU A 99 0.69 -9.62 -16.10
N LYS A 100 0.77 -9.77 -14.77
CA LYS A 100 1.05 -8.65 -13.85
C LYS A 100 2.14 -9.01 -12.86
N ASP A 101 2.84 -7.98 -12.40
CA ASP A 101 3.81 -8.08 -11.31
C ASP A 101 3.11 -7.87 -9.95
N GLY A 102 3.07 -8.91 -9.12
CA GLY A 102 2.43 -8.92 -7.81
C GLY A 102 3.42 -8.94 -6.64
N GLN A 103 2.90 -8.81 -5.41
CA GLN A 103 3.75 -8.84 -4.20
C GLN A 103 4.45 -10.19 -3.97
N TRP A 104 3.97 -11.27 -4.59
CA TRP A 104 4.50 -12.62 -4.50
C TRP A 104 5.14 -13.09 -5.82
N GLY A 105 5.45 -12.15 -6.71
CA GLY A 105 5.98 -12.41 -8.05
C GLY A 105 4.94 -12.30 -9.17
N PRO A 106 5.35 -12.61 -10.41
CA PRO A 106 4.48 -12.51 -11.59
C PRO A 106 3.29 -13.48 -11.53
N TYR A 107 2.15 -13.03 -12.04
CA TYR A 107 0.93 -13.83 -12.10
C TYR A 107 0.06 -13.46 -13.31
N VAL A 108 -0.72 -14.41 -13.79
CA VAL A 108 -1.75 -14.19 -14.82
C VAL A 108 -3.12 -13.97 -14.17
N THR A 109 -3.93 -13.11 -14.78
CA THR A 109 -5.28 -12.78 -14.31
C THR A 109 -6.24 -12.50 -15.45
N ASP A 110 -7.45 -13.04 -15.38
CA ASP A 110 -8.61 -12.67 -16.23
C ASP A 110 -9.45 -11.54 -15.57
N GLY A 111 -8.95 -10.94 -14.49
CA GLY A 111 -9.65 -9.96 -13.66
C GLY A 111 -10.58 -10.55 -12.58
N SER A 112 -10.76 -11.87 -12.53
CA SER A 112 -11.58 -12.57 -11.53
C SER A 112 -10.79 -13.65 -10.77
N THR A 113 -9.94 -14.38 -11.49
CA THR A 113 -9.05 -15.44 -11.03
C THR A 113 -7.61 -14.95 -11.16
N ASN A 114 -6.76 -15.24 -10.16
CA ASN A 114 -5.34 -14.92 -10.20
C ASN A 114 -4.52 -16.20 -10.02
N ALA A 115 -3.65 -16.51 -10.97
CA ALA A 115 -2.78 -17.67 -10.94
C ALA A 115 -1.31 -17.25 -11.04
N SER A 116 -0.52 -17.59 -10.03
CA SER A 116 0.93 -17.37 -10.03
C SER A 116 1.61 -18.21 -11.11
N LEU A 117 2.68 -17.65 -11.71
CA LEU A 117 3.57 -18.42 -12.58
C LEU A 117 4.23 -19.56 -11.78
N GLN A 118 4.42 -20.72 -12.42
CA GLN A 118 5.06 -21.89 -11.82
C GLN A 118 6.58 -21.89 -12.07
N LEU A 119 7.29 -22.77 -11.37
CA LEU A 119 8.73 -22.94 -11.56
C LEU A 119 9.02 -23.44 -12.99
N GLY A 120 9.63 -22.58 -13.81
CA GLY A 120 9.92 -22.83 -15.22
C GLY A 120 9.13 -21.94 -16.19
N ASP A 121 8.08 -21.26 -15.74
CA ASP A 121 7.39 -20.24 -16.54
C ASP A 121 8.23 -18.94 -16.55
N SER A 122 8.54 -18.42 -17.74
CA SER A 122 9.18 -17.10 -17.94
C SER A 122 8.14 -16.04 -18.29
N VAL A 123 8.34 -14.81 -17.80
CA VAL A 123 7.50 -13.65 -18.12
C VAL A 123 7.53 -13.32 -19.62
N GLU A 124 8.69 -13.51 -20.24
CA GLU A 124 8.91 -13.25 -21.66
C GLU A 124 8.27 -14.33 -22.54
N GLU A 125 8.48 -15.60 -22.17
CA GLU A 125 8.16 -16.77 -22.99
C GLU A 125 6.75 -17.33 -22.77
N ILE A 126 6.02 -16.85 -21.75
CA ILE A 126 4.66 -17.31 -21.48
C ILE A 126 3.75 -17.08 -22.69
N THR A 127 3.02 -18.14 -23.05
CA THR A 127 2.05 -18.18 -24.15
C THR A 127 0.63 -18.02 -23.62
N ASP A 128 -0.29 -17.65 -24.51
CA ASP A 128 -1.71 -17.51 -24.21
C ASP A 128 -2.30 -18.85 -23.71
N GLU A 129 -1.93 -19.95 -24.35
CA GLU A 129 -2.34 -21.31 -23.96
C GLU A 129 -1.89 -21.64 -22.53
N ARG A 130 -0.62 -21.36 -22.20
CA ARG A 130 -0.09 -21.60 -20.85
C ARG A 130 -0.79 -20.73 -19.80
N ALA A 131 -1.12 -19.49 -20.14
CA ALA A 131 -1.85 -18.60 -19.24
C ALA A 131 -3.27 -19.11 -18.94
N VAL A 132 -3.97 -19.65 -19.96
CA VAL A 132 -5.27 -20.30 -19.79
C VAL A 132 -5.16 -21.53 -18.89
N GLU A 133 -4.14 -22.37 -19.08
CA GLU A 133 -3.89 -23.55 -18.23
C GLU A 133 -3.73 -23.14 -16.75
N LEU A 134 -2.89 -22.14 -16.47
CA LEU A 134 -2.65 -21.66 -15.10
C LEU A 134 -3.94 -21.16 -14.44
N LEU A 135 -4.78 -20.43 -15.17
CA LEU A 135 -6.08 -19.97 -14.69
C LEU A 135 -7.06 -21.13 -14.45
N ALA A 136 -7.10 -22.12 -15.35
CA ALA A 136 -7.92 -23.31 -15.20
C ALA A 136 -7.51 -24.16 -13.99
N GLU A 137 -6.21 -24.42 -13.81
CA GLU A 137 -5.68 -25.11 -12.63
C GLU A 137 -6.05 -24.38 -11.34
N ARG A 138 -5.98 -23.04 -11.35
CA ARG A 138 -6.35 -22.23 -10.18
C ARG A 138 -7.82 -22.38 -9.86
N ARG A 139 -8.71 -22.35 -10.86
CA ARG A 139 -10.17 -22.52 -10.70
C ARG A 139 -10.51 -23.90 -10.15
N ALA A 140 -9.79 -24.95 -10.56
CA ALA A 140 -10.00 -26.31 -10.06
C ALA A 140 -9.55 -26.52 -8.60
N LYS A 141 -8.68 -25.64 -8.08
CA LYS A 141 -8.15 -25.68 -6.71
C LYS A 141 -8.91 -24.78 -5.73
N VAL A 142 -9.83 -23.93 -6.19
CA VAL A 142 -10.71 -23.07 -5.35
C VAL A 142 -12.00 -23.82 -5.08
#